data_AF-A0A5C0YL29-F1
#
_entry.id   AF-A0A5C0YL29-F1
#
_cell.length_a   1.000
_cell.length_b   1.000
_cell.length_c   1.000
_cell.angle_alpha   90.00
_cell.angle_beta   90.00
_cell.angle_gamma   90.00
#
_symmetry.space_group_name_H-M   'P 1'
#
loop_
_entity.id
_entity.type
_entity.pdbx_description
1 polymer ?
#
loop_
_entity_poly.entity_id
_entity_poly.type
_entity_poly.pdbx_seq_one_letter_code
_entity_poly.pdbx_strand_id
1 'polypeptide(L)'
;MYVNIEECFGFIAFVTSLIGLLPQVYKAYITKLTRDVSMLMLVSYLICSSSWLIYGICQGLAFVILSNIAGLVISIISIVQKCYYDAKTARSVL
;
A
#
# COMPACT_ATOMS: atom_id res chain seq x y z
N MET A 1 9.77 -19.70 25.04
CA MET A 1 10.18 -18.56 24.18
C MET A 1 9.23 -17.42 24.51
N TYR A 2 9.72 -16.37 25.16
CA TYR A 2 8.90 -15.19 25.46
C TYR A 2 8.90 -14.27 24.24
N VAL A 3 7.73 -13.80 23.83
CA VAL A 3 7.62 -12.78 22.77
C VAL A 3 8.16 -11.47 23.33
N ASN A 4 9.15 -10.90 22.67
CA ASN A 4 9.72 -9.63 23.07
C ASN A 4 8.82 -8.47 22.63
N ILE A 5 8.89 -7.34 23.34
CA ILE A 5 8.06 -6.17 23.03
C ILE A 5 8.25 -5.68 21.58
N GLU A 6 9.47 -5.78 21.06
CA GLU A 6 9.82 -5.45 19.68
C GLU A 6 9.07 -6.31 18.66
N GLU A 7 8.97 -7.62 18.90
CA GLU A 7 8.26 -8.55 18.03
C GLU A 7 6.76 -8.28 18.04
N CYS A 8 6.21 -7.90 19.20
CA CYS A 8 4.80 -7.53 19.33
C CYS A 8 4.47 -6.29 18.49
N PHE A 9 5.24 -5.20 18.66
CA PHE A 9 5.05 -3.99 17.87
C PHE A 9 5.36 -4.18 16.38
N GLY A 10 6.36 -5.00 16.05
CA GLY A 10 6.66 -5.37 14.67
C GLY A 10 5.50 -6.10 14.00
N PHE A 11 4.89 -7.06 14.69
CA PHE A 11 3.71 -7.77 14.20
C PHE A 11 2.49 -6.85 14.06
N ILE A 12 2.22 -5.99 15.05
CA ILE A 12 1.14 -5.00 14.98
C ILE A 12 1.35 -4.05 13.80
N ALA A 13 2.57 -3.53 13.62
CA ALA A 13 2.91 -2.65 12.49
C ALA A 13 2.69 -3.37 11.15
N PHE A 14 3.12 -4.63 11.04
CA PHE A 14 2.90 -5.44 9.84
C PHE A 14 1.41 -5.63 9.53
N VAL A 15 0.61 -6.09 10.50
CA VAL A 15 -0.83 -6.32 10.31
C VAL A 15 -1.58 -5.02 10.01
N THR A 16 -1.29 -3.95 10.73
CA THR A 16 -1.94 -2.64 10.52
C THR A 16 -1.56 -2.02 9.18
N SER A 17 -0.34 -2.25 8.67
CA SER A 17 0.04 -1.80 7.32
C SER A 17 -0.81 -2.47 6.23
N LEU A 18 -1.17 -3.75 6.41
CA LEU A 18 -2.07 -4.47 5.51
C LEU A 18 -3.50 -3.91 5.62
N ILE A 19 -4.02 -3.79 6.84
CA ILE A 19 -5.38 -3.29 7.09
C ILE A 19 -5.55 -1.83 6.65
N GLY A 20 -4.49 -1.02 6.68
CA GLY A 20 -4.56 0.39 6.27
C GLY A 20 -4.84 0.57 4.77
N LEU A 21 -4.33 -0.32 3.93
CA LEU A 21 -4.37 -0.16 2.47
C LEU A 21 -5.32 -1.11 1.75
N LEU A 22 -5.46 -2.34 2.26
CA LEU A 22 -6.24 -3.40 1.60
C LEU A 22 -7.75 -3.07 1.47
N PRO A 23 -8.41 -2.46 2.48
CA PRO A 23 -9.82 -2.06 2.36
C PRO A 23 -10.05 -1.03 1.26
N GLN A 24 -9.08 -0.13 1.01
CA GLN A 24 -9.19 0.88 -0.03
C GLN A 24 -9.10 0.24 -1.42
N VAL A 25 -8.18 -0.71 -1.62
CA VAL A 25 -8.09 -1.49 -2.87
C VAL A 25 -9.34 -2.32 -3.12
N TYR A 26 -9.86 -2.96 -2.07
CA TYR A 26 -11.11 -3.71 -2.15
C TYR A 26 -12.27 -2.80 -2.53
N LYS A 27 -12.42 -1.65 -1.85
CA LYS A 27 -13.47 -0.68 -2.13
C LYS A 27 -13.39 -0.17 -3.57
N ALA A 28 -12.20 0.21 -4.05
CA ALA A 28 -12.00 0.63 -5.43
C ALA A 28 -12.33 -0.49 -6.44
N TYR A 29 -12.03 -1.75 -6.10
CA TYR A 29 -12.43 -2.88 -6.93
C TYR A 29 -13.95 -3.08 -6.99
N ILE A 30 -14.68 -2.89 -5.88
CA ILE A 30 -16.14 -3.05 -5.86
C ILE A 30 -16.85 -1.87 -6.52
N THR A 31 -16.51 -0.65 -6.12
CA THR A 31 -17.23 0.56 -6.57
C THR A 31 -16.81 0.99 -7.98
N LYS A 32 -15.62 0.61 -8.44
CA LYS A 32 -15.00 1.10 -9.69
C LYS A 32 -14.85 2.64 -9.72
N LEU A 33 -14.91 3.29 -8.56
CA LEU A 33 -14.84 4.75 -8.41
C LEU A 33 -13.56 5.12 -7.67
N THR A 34 -12.71 5.86 -8.36
CA THR A 34 -11.40 6.29 -7.84
C THR A 34 -11.19 7.80 -7.92
N ARG A 35 -12.22 8.58 -8.29
CA ARG A 35 -12.12 10.03 -8.50
C ARG A 35 -11.53 10.78 -7.31
N ASP A 36 -11.87 10.35 -6.09
CA ASP A 36 -11.47 11.01 -4.83
C ASP A 36 -10.11 10.51 -4.31
N VAL A 37 -9.49 9.54 -4.99
CA VAL A 37 -8.17 9.01 -4.61
C VAL A 37 -7.08 9.85 -5.27
N SER A 38 -6.19 10.45 -4.48
CA SER A 38 -5.10 11.26 -5.03
C SER A 38 -4.02 10.39 -5.68
N MET A 39 -3.73 10.60 -6.98
CA MET A 39 -2.59 9.98 -7.66
C MET A 39 -1.25 10.35 -7.02
N LEU A 40 -1.11 11.62 -6.60
CA LEU A 40 0.10 12.09 -5.93
C LEU A 40 0.34 11.32 -4.62
N MET A 41 -0.73 11.07 -3.85
CA MET A 41 -0.64 10.27 -2.61
C MET A 41 -0.14 8.85 -2.90
N LEU A 42 -0.70 8.18 -3.92
CA LEU A 42 -0.29 6.81 -4.27
C LEU A 42 1.17 6.72 -4.73
N VAL A 43 1.61 7.65 -5.58
CA VAL A 43 3.00 7.69 -6.06
C VAL A 43 3.96 8.04 -4.92
N SER A 44 3.59 8.98 -4.06
CA SER A 44 4.41 9.35 -2.90
C SER A 44 4.55 8.18 -1.93
N TYR A 45 3.46 7.42 -1.72
CA TYR A 45 3.47 6.20 -0.92
C TYR A 45 4.37 5.13 -1.55
N LEU A 46 4.32 4.94 -2.87
CA LEU A 46 5.20 4.01 -3.59
C LEU A 46 6.69 4.32 -3.39
N ILE A 47 7.08 5.60 -3.51
CA ILE A 47 8.47 6.05 -3.30
C ILE A 47 8.88 5.89 -1.84
N CYS A 48 7.98 6.24 -0.91
CA CYS A 48 8.20 6.09 0.52
C CYS A 48 8.46 4.63 0.90
N SER A 49 7.57 3.71 0.48
CA SER A 49 7.73 2.29 0.77
C SER A 49 8.95 1.68 0.10
N SER A 50 9.32 2.14 -1.11
CA SER A 50 10.56 1.69 -1.77
C SER A 50 11.79 2.09 -0.96
N SER A 51 11.83 3.32 -0.47
CA SER A 51 12.92 3.84 0.37
C SER A 51 13.03 3.07 1.69
N TRP A 52 11.90 2.83 2.37
CA TRP A 52 11.87 2.06 3.62
C TRP A 52 12.23 0.59 3.43
N LEU A 53 11.87 -0.01 2.29
CA LEU A 53 12.28 -1.38 1.97
C LEU A 53 13.80 -1.48 1.84
N ILE A 54 14.43 -0.58 1.09
CA ILE A 54 15.89 -0.53 0.94
C ILE A 54 16.55 -0.33 2.31
N TYR A 55 16.06 0.63 3.10
CA TYR A 55 16.55 0.86 4.45
C TYR A 55 16.43 -0.38 5.35
N GLY A 56 15.26 -1.03 5.35
CA GLY A 56 14.99 -2.23 6.14
C GLY A 56 15.93 -3.38 5.78
N ILE A 57 16.22 -3.56 4.48
CA ILE A 57 17.20 -4.55 4.00
C ILE A 57 18.59 -4.21 4.54
N CYS A 58 19.04 -2.96 4.41
CA CYS A 58 20.35 -2.52 4.92
C CYS A 58 20.51 -2.70 6.43
N GLN A 59 19.42 -2.63 7.19
CA GLN A 59 19.41 -2.76 8.65
C GLN A 59 19.02 -4.17 9.15
N GLY A 60 18.68 -5.11 8.26
CA GLY A 60 18.23 -6.45 8.63
C GLY A 60 16.88 -6.49 9.38
N LEU A 61 16.00 -5.50 9.17
CA LEU A 61 14.75 -5.34 9.92
C LEU A 61 13.58 -6.09 9.24
N ALA A 62 13.37 -7.36 9.61
CA ALA A 62 12.39 -8.23 8.96
C ALA A 62 10.96 -7.64 8.88
N PHE A 63 10.43 -7.08 9.97
CA PHE A 63 9.08 -6.50 9.96
C PHE A 63 8.95 -5.27 9.06
N VAL A 64 9.99 -4.43 8.99
CA VAL A 64 10.02 -3.26 8.09
C VAL A 64 10.03 -3.73 6.64
N ILE A 65 10.85 -4.75 6.33
CA ILE A 65 10.95 -5.33 4.99
C ILE A 65 9.58 -5.89 4.55
N LEU A 66 8.98 -6.77 5.37
CA LEU A 66 7.71 -7.43 5.03
C LEU A 66 6.57 -6.42 4.85
N SER A 67 6.48 -5.43 5.74
CA SER A 67 5.43 -4.39 5.67
C SER A 67 5.55 -3.56 4.40
N ASN A 68 6.78 -3.16 4.03
CA ASN A 68 6.99 -2.33 2.85
C ASN A 68 6.87 -3.11 1.53
N ILE A 69 7.22 -4.41 1.50
CA ILE A 69 6.91 -5.27 0.35
C ILE A 69 5.39 -5.31 0.12
N ALA A 70 4.61 -5.57 1.16
CA ALA A 70 3.16 -5.61 1.04
C ALA A 70 2.59 -4.24 0.63
N GLY A 71 3.07 -3.16 1.24
CA GLY A 71 2.70 -1.79 0.90
C GLY A 71 2.98 -1.46 -0.58
N LEU A 72 4.13 -1.86 -1.12
CA LEU A 72 4.46 -1.68 -2.53
C LEU A 72 3.48 -2.40 -3.46
N VAL A 73 3.21 -3.67 -3.20
CA VAL A 73 2.26 -4.47 -4.01
C VAL A 73 0.88 -3.80 -4.01
N ILE A 74 0.38 -3.41 -2.84
CA ILE A 74 -0.94 -2.78 -2.72
C ILE A 74 -0.96 -1.40 -3.39
N SER A 75 0.11 -0.62 -3.27
CA SER A 75 0.24 0.69 -3.92
C SER A 75 0.22 0.58 -5.44
N ILE A 76 0.98 -0.37 -6.01
CA ILE A 76 0.99 -0.64 -7.46
C ILE A 76 -0.42 -1.01 -7.95
N ILE A 77 -1.11 -1.91 -7.24
CA ILE A 77 -2.49 -2.30 -7.57
C ILE A 77 -3.41 -1.07 -7.53
N SER A 78 -3.28 -0.22 -6.50
CA SER A 78 -4.08 1.01 -6.36
C SER A 78 -3.86 1.99 -7.52
N ILE A 79 -2.60 2.15 -7.95
CA ILE A 79 -2.23 3.00 -9.10
C ILE A 79 -2.86 2.45 -10.38
N VAL A 80 -2.76 1.15 -10.62
CA VAL A 80 -3.38 0.50 -11.79
C VAL A 80 -4.89 0.68 -11.78
N GLN A 81 -5.55 0.47 -10.64
CA GLN A 81 -6.99 0.69 -10.49
C GLN A 81 -7.37 2.14 -10.81
N LYS A 82 -6.63 3.12 -10.27
CA LYS A 82 -6.86 4.54 -10.51
C LYS A 82 -6.78 4.88 -11.99
N CYS A 83 -5.68 4.50 -12.65
CA CYS A 83 -5.48 4.75 -14.08
C CYS A 83 -6.57 4.10 -14.94
N TYR A 84 -6.94 2.86 -14.64
CA TYR A 84 -7.93 2.11 -15.42
C TYR A 84 -9.35 2.68 -15.27
N TYR A 85 -9.80 2.95 -14.03
CA TYR A 85 -11.16 3.43 -13.78
C TYR A 85 -11.36 4.90 -14.19
N ASP A 86 -10.35 5.75 -14.04
CA ASP A 86 -10.40 7.12 -14.54
C ASP A 86 -10.53 7.15 -16.08
N ALA A 87 -9.72 6.36 -16.78
CA ALA A 87 -9.78 6.26 -18.24
C ALA A 87 -11.14 5.75 -18.74
N LYS A 88 -11.71 4.75 -18.06
CA LYS A 88 -13.06 4.24 -18.37
C LYS A 88 -14.14 5.31 -18.15
N THR A 89 -14.03 6.09 -17.08
CA THR A 89 -14.96 7.17 -16.76
C THR A 89 -14.90 8.27 -17.82
N ALA A 90 -13.70 8.71 -18.22
CA ALA A 90 -13.51 9.72 -19.26
C ALA A 90 -14.14 9.30 -20.61
N ARG A 91 -14.00 8.02 -20.98
CA ARG A 91 -14.58 7.49 -22.23
C ARG A 91 -16.12 7.44 -22.22
N SER A 92 -16.74 7.33 -21.05
CA SER A 92 -18.21 7.28 -20.96
C SER A 92 -18.90 8.65 -21.08
N VAL A 93 -18.14 9.73 -20.99
CA VAL A 93 -18.63 11.12 -21.04
C VAL A 93 -18.47 11.72 -22.46
N LEU A 94 -17.65 11.10 -23.31
CA LEU A 94 -17.46 11.46 -24.72
C LEU A 94 -18.45 10.70 -25.61
#